data_AF-A0A822EE68-F1
#
_entry.id   AF-A0A822EE68-F1
#
_cell.length_a   1.000
_cell.length_b   1.000
_cell.length_c   1.000
_cell.angle_alpha   90.00
_cell.angle_beta   90.00
_cell.angle_gamma   90.00
#
_symmetry.space_group_name_H-M   'P 1'
#
loop_
_entity.id
_entity.type
_entity.pdbx_description
1 polymer ?
#
loop_
_entity_poly.entity_id
_entity_poly.type
_entity_poly.pdbx_seq_one_letter_code
_entity_poly.pdbx_strand_id
1 'polypeptide(L)'
;MIPLEQLTKLVIKLCHFPFEEIIKLLCSIPNLYTLQFDTYSLREIDSSFTKYNILLQSILKKNKIENLILHGICSLNQIRFIVYVFSKLKYLKIGINNTKISSIIQYLLSKTHNQAQHYFQFTAIINHKYIY
;
A
#
# COMPACT_ATOMS: atom_id res chain seq x y z
N MET A 1 -17.32 20.39 -12.47
CA MET A 1 -16.23 19.96 -11.56
C MET A 1 -16.78 18.93 -10.59
N ILE A 2 -16.11 17.80 -10.38
CA ILE A 2 -16.49 16.84 -9.34
C ILE A 2 -15.75 17.23 -8.05
N PRO A 3 -16.44 17.42 -6.91
CA PRO A 3 -15.78 17.69 -5.63
C PRO A 3 -14.85 16.53 -5.24
N LEU A 4 -13.63 16.84 -4.79
CA LEU A 4 -12.66 15.82 -4.35
C LEU A 4 -13.24 14.92 -3.25
N GLU A 5 -14.11 15.44 -2.39
CA GLU A 5 -14.78 14.69 -1.33
C GLU A 5 -15.68 13.56 -1.83
N GLN A 6 -16.11 13.58 -3.09
CA GLN A 6 -16.92 12.51 -3.70
C GLN A 6 -16.05 11.41 -4.32
N LEU A 7 -14.72 11.59 -4.39
CA LEU A 7 -13.83 10.59 -4.96
C LEU A 7 -13.67 9.39 -4.01
N THR A 8 -14.07 8.23 -4.51
CA THR A 8 -13.95 6.94 -3.81
C THR A 8 -12.78 6.09 -4.33
N LYS A 9 -12.26 6.43 -5.53
CA LYS A 9 -11.16 5.73 -6.19
C LYS A 9 -10.16 6.70 -6.77
N LEU A 10 -8.88 6.42 -6.56
CA LEU A 10 -7.76 7.20 -7.06
C LEU A 10 -6.73 6.26 -7.67
N VAL A 11 -6.36 6.55 -8.92
CA VAL A 11 -5.35 5.81 -9.65
C VAL A 11 -4.26 6.78 -10.09
N ILE A 12 -3.07 6.61 -9.56
CA ILE A 12 -1.89 7.40 -9.88
C ILE A 12 -1.03 6.55 -10.82
N LYS A 13 -1.01 6.91 -12.12
CA LYS A 13 -0.26 6.19 -13.16
C LYS A 13 1.15 6.76 -13.39
N LEU A 14 1.54 7.78 -12.64
CA LEU A 14 2.83 8.44 -12.81
C LEU A 14 3.92 7.61 -12.14
N CYS A 15 4.93 7.18 -12.92
CA CYS A 15 6.01 6.32 -12.46
C CYS A 15 6.90 6.96 -11.37
N HIS A 16 6.76 8.26 -11.11
CA HIS A 16 7.60 9.03 -10.18
C HIS A 16 6.79 9.97 -9.29
N PHE A 17 5.63 9.52 -8.80
CA PHE A 17 4.87 10.32 -7.83
C PHE A 17 5.35 10.00 -6.40
N PRO A 18 5.98 10.93 -5.65
CA PRO A 18 6.53 10.64 -4.34
C PRO A 18 5.44 10.21 -3.36
N PHE A 19 5.74 9.26 -2.46
CA PHE A 19 4.75 8.82 -1.48
C PHE A 19 4.27 9.95 -0.56
N GLU A 20 5.12 10.94 -0.27
CA GLU A 20 4.74 12.12 0.51
C GLU A 20 3.57 12.89 -0.14
N GLU A 21 3.61 13.03 -1.46
CA GLU A 21 2.57 13.71 -2.22
C GLU A 21 1.29 12.89 -2.28
N ILE A 22 1.40 11.55 -2.34
CA ILE A 22 0.24 10.65 -2.18
C ILE A 22 -0.42 10.91 -0.84
N ILE A 23 0.36 10.92 0.23
CA ILE A 23 -0.10 11.15 1.58
C ILE A 23 -0.78 12.53 1.71
N LYS A 24 -0.16 13.60 1.22
CA LYS A 24 -0.79 14.94 1.20
C LYS A 24 -2.14 14.91 0.47
N LEU A 25 -2.21 14.24 -0.67
CA LEU A 25 -3.44 14.10 -1.44
C LEU A 25 -4.53 13.32 -0.68
N LEU A 26 -4.16 12.25 0.05
CA LEU A 26 -5.09 11.48 0.86
C LEU A 26 -5.70 12.29 2.00
N CYS A 27 -5.00 13.30 2.52
CA CYS A 27 -5.58 14.22 3.51
C CYS A 27 -6.73 15.06 2.93
N SER A 28 -6.74 15.30 1.62
CA SER A 28 -7.77 16.07 0.90
C SER A 28 -8.91 15.22 0.34
N ILE A 29 -8.80 13.89 0.40
CA ILE A 29 -9.80 12.95 -0.16
C ILE A 29 -10.26 11.98 0.94
N PRO A 30 -11.10 12.42 1.89
CA PRO A 30 -11.45 11.64 3.07
C PRO A 30 -12.34 10.41 2.78
N ASN A 31 -12.96 10.36 1.60
CA ASN A 31 -13.87 9.28 1.19
C ASN A 31 -13.21 8.28 0.23
N LEU A 32 -11.88 8.28 0.15
CA LEU A 32 -11.17 7.34 -0.69
C LEU A 32 -11.16 5.93 -0.10
N TYR A 33 -11.71 4.97 -0.85
CA TYR A 33 -11.74 3.55 -0.51
C TYR A 33 -10.76 2.71 -1.33
N THR A 34 -10.45 3.16 -2.56
CA THR A 34 -9.55 2.45 -3.47
C THR A 34 -8.40 3.35 -3.88
N LEU A 35 -7.17 2.86 -3.66
CA LEU A 35 -5.95 3.54 -4.07
C LEU A 35 -5.10 2.62 -4.93
N GLN A 36 -4.55 3.17 -6.02
CA GLN A 36 -3.65 2.46 -6.90
C GLN A 36 -2.48 3.36 -7.29
N PHE A 37 -1.24 2.88 -7.11
CA PHE A 37 -0.03 3.61 -7.51
C PHE A 37 1.15 2.66 -7.75
N ASP A 38 2.28 3.18 -8.18
CA ASP A 38 3.50 2.39 -8.48
C ASP A 38 4.38 2.22 -7.23
N THR A 39 5.00 1.05 -7.09
CA THR A 39 5.99 0.77 -6.03
C THR A 39 7.18 1.73 -6.02
N TYR A 40 7.48 2.41 -7.15
CA TYR A 40 8.49 3.45 -7.21
C TYR A 40 8.26 4.55 -6.18
N SER A 41 7.00 4.91 -5.90
CA SER A 41 6.63 5.89 -4.87
C SER A 41 7.20 5.53 -3.50
N LEU A 42 7.42 4.24 -3.24
CA LEU A 42 7.87 3.69 -1.96
C LEU A 42 9.39 3.56 -1.83
N ARG A 43 10.19 3.93 -2.84
CA ARG A 43 11.65 3.75 -2.82
C ARG A 43 12.34 4.41 -1.63
N GLU A 44 11.85 5.56 -1.19
CA GLU A 44 12.40 6.29 -0.05
C GLU A 44 12.05 5.66 1.32
N ILE A 45 11.12 4.70 1.36
CA ILE A 45 10.69 4.10 2.64
C ILE A 45 11.72 3.10 3.16
N ASP A 46 12.51 2.50 2.27
CA ASP A 46 13.56 1.56 2.67
C ASP A 46 14.68 2.25 3.48
N SER A 47 14.79 3.59 3.48
CA SER A 47 15.85 4.33 4.17
C SER A 47 15.46 5.02 5.48
N SER A 48 14.18 5.37 5.74
CA SER A 48 13.73 5.78 7.10
C SER A 48 12.20 5.89 7.26
N PHE A 49 11.61 5.11 8.18
CA PHE A 49 10.21 5.22 8.59
C PHE A 49 9.86 6.57 9.26
N THR A 50 10.86 7.19 9.89
CA THR A 50 10.71 8.39 10.73
C THR A 50 10.38 9.66 9.95
N LYS A 51 10.78 9.76 8.67
CA LYS A 51 10.54 10.94 7.83
C LYS A 51 9.05 11.30 7.70
N TYR A 52 8.16 10.30 7.75
CA TYR A 52 6.73 10.50 7.50
C TYR A 52 5.87 10.61 8.76
N ASN A 53 6.45 10.58 9.96
CA ASN A 53 5.70 10.34 11.21
C ASN A 53 4.52 11.32 11.42
N ILE A 54 4.72 12.63 11.23
CA ILE A 54 3.68 13.65 11.43
C ILE A 54 2.52 13.49 10.43
N LEU A 55 2.84 13.29 9.16
CA LEU A 55 1.83 13.11 8.11
C LEU A 55 1.08 11.78 8.25
N LEU A 56 1.77 10.72 8.66
CA LEU A 56 1.17 9.41 8.88
C LEU A 56 0.16 9.42 10.03
N GLN A 57 0.43 10.13 11.12
CA GLN A 57 -0.53 10.25 12.23
C GLN A 57 -1.89 10.81 11.79
N SER A 58 -1.88 11.75 10.84
CA SER A 58 -3.10 12.34 10.30
C SER A 58 -3.91 11.34 9.45
N ILE A 59 -3.21 10.50 8.67
CA ILE A 59 -3.83 9.52 7.77
C ILE A 59 -4.29 8.28 8.52
N LEU A 60 -3.49 7.77 9.46
CA LEU A 60 -3.82 6.57 10.25
C LEU A 60 -5.21 6.66 10.90
N LYS A 61 -5.62 7.86 11.34
CA LYS A 61 -6.93 8.08 11.95
C LYS A 61 -8.07 8.24 10.94
N LYS A 62 -7.81 8.87 9.79
CA LYS A 62 -8.85 9.32 8.84
C LYS A 62 -9.02 8.43 7.62
N ASN A 63 -8.02 7.61 7.31
CA ASN A 63 -8.00 6.81 6.10
C ASN A 63 -9.12 5.75 6.12
N LYS A 64 -9.78 5.57 4.96
CA LYS A 64 -10.83 4.58 4.71
C LYS A 64 -10.46 3.62 3.58
N ILE A 65 -9.18 3.56 3.21
CA ILE A 65 -8.73 2.71 2.11
C ILE A 65 -8.87 1.26 2.53
N GLU A 66 -9.72 0.56 1.79
CA GLU A 66 -9.95 -0.87 1.95
C GLU A 66 -9.26 -1.65 0.83
N ASN A 67 -9.05 -1.02 -0.34
CA ASN A 67 -8.46 -1.66 -1.51
C ASN A 67 -7.20 -0.92 -1.95
N LEU A 68 -6.05 -1.59 -1.88
CA LEU A 68 -4.78 -1.06 -2.34
C LEU A 68 -4.17 -1.94 -3.43
N ILE A 69 -3.77 -1.31 -4.53
CA ILE A 69 -3.09 -1.96 -5.65
C ILE A 69 -1.77 -1.26 -5.92
N LEU A 70 -0.67 -2.00 -5.80
CA LEU A 70 0.67 -1.52 -6.14
C LEU A 70 1.20 -2.20 -7.39
N HIS A 71 1.66 -1.38 -8.33
CA HIS A 71 2.31 -1.86 -9.54
C HIS A 71 3.81 -1.96 -9.31
N GLY A 72 4.36 -3.16 -9.46
CA GLY A 72 5.78 -3.46 -9.25
C GLY A 72 6.04 -4.35 -8.04
N ILE A 73 7.32 -4.58 -7.76
CA ILE A 73 7.77 -5.52 -6.72
C ILE A 73 8.00 -4.77 -5.42
N CYS A 74 7.33 -5.19 -4.35
CA CYS A 74 7.52 -4.63 -3.02
C CYS A 74 8.58 -5.39 -2.20
N SER A 75 9.37 -4.65 -1.44
CA SER A 75 10.21 -5.20 -0.37
C SER A 75 9.35 -5.58 0.85
N LEU A 76 9.86 -6.44 1.74
CA LEU A 76 9.17 -6.73 3.01
C LEU A 76 8.97 -5.46 3.85
N ASN A 77 9.94 -4.55 3.86
CA ASN A 77 9.84 -3.30 4.62
C ASN A 77 8.73 -2.40 4.05
N GLN A 78 8.62 -2.31 2.72
CA GLN A 78 7.54 -1.60 2.06
C GLN A 78 6.17 -2.21 2.41
N ILE A 79 6.05 -3.55 2.41
CA ILE A 79 4.81 -4.25 2.79
C ILE A 79 4.46 -3.98 4.26
N ARG A 80 5.44 -4.06 5.17
CA ARG A 80 5.25 -3.74 6.59
C ARG A 80 4.75 -2.31 6.77
N PHE A 81 5.34 -1.38 6.03
CA PHE A 81 4.93 0.02 6.02
C PHE A 81 3.50 0.19 5.50
N ILE A 82 3.16 -0.40 4.37
CA ILE A 82 1.82 -0.34 3.77
C ILE A 82 0.75 -0.84 4.75
N VAL A 83 0.97 -2.02 5.33
CA VAL A 83 0.03 -2.62 6.28
C VAL A 83 -0.11 -1.77 7.54
N TYR A 84 0.98 -1.13 7.99
CA TYR A 84 0.94 -0.19 9.10
C TYR A 84 0.13 1.07 8.77
N VAL A 85 0.36 1.69 7.62
CA VAL A 85 -0.28 2.96 7.21
C VAL A 85 -1.76 2.78 6.87
N PHE A 86 -2.11 1.67 6.22
CA PHE A 86 -3.48 1.39 5.79
C PHE A 86 -4.08 0.26 6.62
N SER A 87 -4.42 0.58 7.87
CA SER A 87 -4.92 -0.39 8.86
C SER A 87 -6.30 -0.98 8.54
N LYS A 88 -7.04 -0.42 7.57
CA LYS A 88 -8.39 -0.87 7.18
C LYS A 88 -8.40 -1.69 5.88
N LEU A 89 -7.23 -2.12 5.39
CA LEU A 89 -7.14 -2.89 4.15
C LEU A 89 -7.93 -4.20 4.25
N LYS A 90 -8.85 -4.39 3.32
CA LYS A 90 -9.52 -5.68 3.04
C LYS A 90 -8.86 -6.38 1.85
N TYR A 91 -8.32 -5.60 0.91
CA TYR A 91 -7.67 -6.11 -0.29
C TYR A 91 -6.33 -5.42 -0.53
N LEU A 92 -5.29 -6.24 -0.72
CA LEU A 92 -3.94 -5.78 -1.03
C LEU A 92 -3.40 -6.58 -2.23
N LYS A 93 -3.17 -5.90 -3.35
CA LYS A 93 -2.49 -6.46 -4.53
C LYS A 93 -1.11 -5.85 -4.67
N ILE A 94 -0.09 -6.70 -4.62
CA ILE A 94 1.32 -6.30 -4.68
C ILE A 94 2.11 -7.33 -5.49
N GLY A 95 3.16 -6.89 -6.17
CA GLY A 95 4.18 -7.81 -6.68
C GLY A 95 5.15 -8.19 -5.57
N ILE A 96 5.58 -9.45 -5.53
CA ILE A 96 6.51 -9.99 -4.52
C ILE A 96 7.63 -10.72 -5.24
N ASN A 97 8.86 -10.61 -4.73
CA ASN A 97 9.96 -11.47 -5.16
C ASN A 97 9.80 -12.88 -4.57
N ASN A 98 9.82 -13.91 -5.42
CA ASN A 98 9.68 -15.32 -5.03
C ASN A 98 10.63 -15.74 -3.90
N THR A 99 11.84 -15.21 -3.87
CA THR A 99 12.84 -15.54 -2.82
C THR A 99 12.42 -15.08 -1.42
N LYS A 100 11.50 -14.11 -1.32
CA LYS A 100 11.02 -13.54 -0.06
C LYS A 100 9.54 -13.85 0.23
N ILE A 101 8.90 -14.69 -0.58
CA ILE A 101 7.47 -14.94 -0.47
C ILE A 101 7.09 -15.55 0.90
N SER A 102 7.92 -16.48 1.41
CA SER A 102 7.68 -17.15 2.69
C SER A 102 7.67 -16.16 3.86
N SER A 103 8.67 -15.28 3.96
CA SER A 103 8.74 -14.30 5.05
C SER A 103 7.64 -13.24 4.97
N ILE A 104 7.21 -12.88 3.76
CA ILE A 104 6.07 -11.97 3.53
C ILE A 104 4.75 -12.63 3.96
N ILE A 105 4.50 -13.88 3.55
CA ILE A 105 3.31 -14.62 3.96
C ILE A 105 3.28 -14.80 5.48
N GLN A 106 4.40 -15.22 6.09
CA GLN A 106 4.51 -15.36 7.54
C GLN A 106 4.19 -14.06 8.27
N TYR A 107 4.74 -12.92 7.81
CA TYR A 107 4.45 -11.62 8.38
C TYR A 107 2.94 -11.30 8.31
N LEU A 108 2.32 -11.50 7.15
CA LEU A 108 0.91 -11.17 6.95
C LEU A 108 0.00 -12.08 7.79
N LEU A 109 0.28 -13.38 7.88
CA LEU A 109 -0.42 -14.33 8.74
C LEU A 109 -0.28 -13.99 10.23
N SER A 110 0.90 -13.51 10.66
CA SER A 110 1.11 -13.06 12.04
C SER A 110 0.28 -11.82 12.40
N LYS A 111 -0.10 -11.02 11.40
CA LYS A 111 -0.92 -9.82 11.58
C LYS A 111 -2.42 -10.11 11.52
N THR A 112 -2.86 -11.05 10.69
CA THR A 112 -4.26 -11.50 10.68
C THR A 112 -4.69 -12.14 12.01
N HIS A 113 -3.79 -12.87 12.68
CA HIS A 113 -4.11 -13.47 13.98
C HIS A 113 -4.38 -12.45 15.10
N ASN A 114 -3.88 -11.22 14.96
CA ASN A 114 -4.13 -10.14 15.92
C ASN A 114 -5.32 -9.23 15.54
N GLN A 115 -5.88 -9.39 14.34
CA GLN A 115 -7.01 -8.58 13.85
C GLN A 115 -7.96 -9.50 13.07
N ALA A 116 -8.89 -10.13 13.78
CA ALA A 116 -9.77 -11.22 13.32
C ALA A 116 -10.79 -10.87 12.21
N GLN A 117 -10.54 -9.88 11.34
CA GLN A 117 -11.49 -9.42 10.32
C GLN A 117 -10.92 -9.22 8.90
N HIS A 118 -9.64 -9.49 8.67
CA HIS A 118 -9.02 -9.22 7.37
C HIS A 118 -8.83 -10.51 6.54
N TYR A 119 -9.70 -10.71 5.54
CA TYR A 119 -9.54 -11.73 4.51
C TYR A 119 -8.54 -11.23 3.46
N PHE A 120 -7.24 -11.48 3.65
CA PHE A 120 -6.25 -11.10 2.65
C PHE A 120 -6.24 -12.12 1.50
N GLN A 121 -6.78 -11.72 0.35
CA GLN A 121 -6.61 -12.48 -0.88
C GLN A 121 -5.26 -12.16 -1.51
N PHE A 122 -4.24 -13.00 -1.26
CA PHE A 122 -2.94 -12.88 -1.92
C PHE A 122 -2.99 -13.50 -3.30
N THR A 123 -2.96 -12.66 -4.33
CA THR A 123 -2.67 -13.13 -5.70
C THR A 123 -1.20 -12.87 -5.98
N ALA A 124 -0.36 -13.90 -5.81
CA ALA A 124 1.03 -13.84 -6.24
C ALA A 124 1.06 -13.95 -7.78
N ILE A 125 1.38 -12.85 -8.47
CA ILE A 125 1.69 -12.89 -9.90
C ILE A 125 3.15 -13.27 -10.03
N ILE A 126 3.40 -14.55 -10.30
CA ILE A 126 4.73 -15.04 -10.63
C ILE A 126 5.01 -14.65 -12.08
N ASN A 127 5.76 -13.57 -12.28
CA ASN A 127 6.28 -13.24 -13.60
C ASN A 127 7.41 -14.22 -13.94
N HIS A 128 7.07 -15.36 -14.55
CA HIS A 128 8.01 -16.14 -15.36
C HIS A 128 8.30 -15.38 -16.64
N LYS A 129 9.15 -14.35 -16.57
CA LYS A 129 9.79 -13.77 -17.75
C LYS A 129 11.25 -13.46 -17.45
N TYR A 130 12.05 -14.52 -17.43
CA TYR A 130 13.43 -14.52 -17.89
C TYR A 130 13.76 -15.92 -18.39
N ILE A 131 13.36 -16.21 -19.63
CA ILE A 131 14.04 -17.17 -20.49
C ILE A 131 14.33 -16.39 -21.78
N TYR A 132 15.57 -15.92 -21.86
CA TYR A 132 16.51 -15.79 -22.98
C TYR A 132 17.41 -14.58 -22.76
#